data_AF-A0A7W3LP36-F1
#
_entry.id   AF-A0A7W3LP36-F1
#
_cell.length_a   1.000
_cell.length_b   1.000
_cell.length_c   1.000
_cell.angle_alpha   90.00
_cell.angle_beta   90.00
_cell.angle_gamma   90.00
#
_symmetry.space_group_name_H-M   'P 1'
#
loop_
_entity.id
_entity.type
_entity.pdbx_description
1 polymer ?
#
loop_
_entity_poly.entity_id
_entity_poly.type
_entity_poly.pdbx_seq_one_letter_code
_entity_poly.pdbx_strand_id
1 'polypeptide(L)'
;MRTVHVETPGETDIVMTRAFDAPPAMVFDAWTRPELLRRWLGARGWHLTRCEVDLREGGRWRFEWAGPGGAFMANGGVYREVDRPRRLVCTERFDDQSYPGETLVAHDFADLGGTTLLTSTFRYATPEARATVLAYPMARGVAEGYARLDRVLKETPMNWTLEVVVVPVSDVDRAKEFYADRLGFAVDHDTKVGEGTRVVQLTPPGSGCSIVIGEGLTTMAPGSLEGVQLVVNDVRKAREQLAERGVDVSEVIAFGPEGQRPARDDDDLNNVGFAYFTDLDGNRWAVQQITARP
;
A
#
# COMPACT_ATOMS: atom_id res chain seq x y z
N MET A 1 16.79 -15.02 -15.69
CA MET A 1 15.57 -15.83 -15.94
C MET A 1 14.41 -14.97 -16.43
N ARG A 2 14.56 -14.34 -17.60
CA ARG A 2 13.55 -13.42 -18.17
C ARG A 2 12.48 -14.11 -19.05
N THR A 3 12.50 -15.43 -19.10
CA THR A 3 11.55 -16.26 -19.84
C THR A 3 10.85 -17.16 -18.85
N VAL A 4 9.60 -17.56 -19.14
CA VAL A 4 8.93 -18.59 -18.33
C VAL A 4 9.61 -19.93 -18.58
N HIS A 5 10.02 -20.58 -17.51
CA HIS A 5 10.51 -21.96 -17.54
C HIS A 5 9.39 -22.87 -17.04
N VAL A 6 9.14 -23.95 -17.75
CA VAL A 6 8.10 -24.93 -17.40
C VAL A 6 8.78 -26.26 -17.14
N GLU A 7 8.52 -26.81 -15.97
CA GLU A 7 8.94 -28.14 -15.55
C GLU A 7 7.69 -28.94 -15.19
N THR A 8 7.80 -30.26 -15.27
CA THR A 8 6.69 -31.14 -14.92
C THR A 8 7.14 -32.28 -14.02
N PRO A 9 7.41 -31.99 -12.73
CA PRO A 9 7.85 -33.00 -11.78
C PRO A 9 6.72 -33.99 -11.49
N GLY A 10 7.05 -35.28 -11.47
CA GLY A 10 6.08 -36.34 -11.17
C GLY A 10 4.95 -36.46 -12.20
N GLU A 11 3.84 -37.05 -11.79
CA GLU A 11 2.73 -37.37 -12.70
C GLU A 11 1.63 -36.30 -12.72
N THR A 12 1.51 -35.48 -11.66
CA THR A 12 0.38 -34.58 -11.43
C THR A 12 0.73 -33.10 -11.36
N ASP A 13 2.01 -32.73 -11.38
CA ASP A 13 2.43 -31.35 -11.12
C ASP A 13 2.99 -30.67 -12.39
N ILE A 14 2.65 -29.40 -12.56
CA ILE A 14 3.31 -28.48 -13.49
C ILE A 14 3.89 -27.34 -12.67
N VAL A 15 5.17 -27.03 -12.86
CA VAL A 15 5.86 -25.93 -12.18
C VAL A 15 6.29 -24.90 -13.21
N MET A 16 5.93 -23.65 -12.98
CA MET A 16 6.33 -22.53 -13.82
C MET A 16 7.15 -21.53 -13.02
N THR A 17 8.31 -21.14 -13.55
CA THR A 17 9.19 -20.17 -12.88
C THR A 17 9.51 -18.99 -13.78
N ARG A 18 9.42 -17.77 -13.23
CA ARG A 18 9.68 -16.51 -13.95
C ARG A 18 10.21 -15.44 -12.97
N ALA A 19 11.27 -14.73 -13.34
CA ALA A 19 11.77 -13.59 -12.55
C ALA A 19 11.18 -12.25 -13.02
N PHE A 20 10.71 -11.41 -12.10
CA PHE A 20 10.19 -10.06 -12.35
C PHE A 20 11.06 -9.01 -11.67
N ASP A 21 11.36 -7.92 -12.39
CA ASP A 21 12.18 -6.80 -11.94
C ASP A 21 11.37 -5.85 -11.03
N ALA A 22 10.87 -6.39 -9.93
CA ALA A 22 10.09 -5.70 -8.92
C ALA A 22 10.17 -6.45 -7.57
N PRO A 23 10.01 -5.78 -6.43
CA PRO A 23 9.95 -6.41 -5.10
C PRO A 23 8.73 -7.35 -4.96
N PRO A 24 8.81 -8.40 -4.10
CA PRO A 24 7.74 -9.39 -3.94
C PRO A 24 6.38 -8.79 -3.61
N ALA A 25 6.33 -7.72 -2.83
CA ALA A 25 5.09 -7.05 -2.47
C ALA A 25 4.34 -6.49 -3.69
N MET A 26 5.05 -5.97 -4.70
CA MET A 26 4.43 -5.45 -5.92
C MET A 26 3.94 -6.59 -6.82
N VAL A 27 4.73 -7.66 -6.93
CA VAL A 27 4.33 -8.84 -7.71
C VAL A 27 3.12 -9.50 -7.04
N PHE A 28 3.11 -9.67 -5.72
CA PHE A 28 1.96 -10.19 -4.98
C PHE A 28 0.71 -9.32 -5.18
N ASP A 29 0.83 -8.00 -5.09
CA ASP A 29 -0.29 -7.08 -5.30
C ASP A 29 -0.84 -7.20 -6.73
N ALA A 30 0.02 -7.39 -7.73
CA ALA A 30 -0.40 -7.61 -9.11
C ALA A 30 -1.20 -8.91 -9.31
N TRP A 31 -1.05 -9.90 -8.43
CA TRP A 31 -1.79 -11.17 -8.42
C TRP A 31 -3.11 -11.13 -7.65
N THR A 32 -3.31 -10.12 -6.80
CA THR A 32 -4.41 -10.12 -5.83
C THR A 32 -5.32 -8.92 -5.93
N ARG A 33 -4.89 -7.83 -6.58
CA ARG A 33 -5.70 -6.64 -6.79
C ARG A 33 -6.48 -6.72 -8.11
N PRO A 34 -7.82 -6.68 -8.09
CA PRO A 34 -8.63 -6.79 -9.31
C PRO A 34 -8.30 -5.72 -10.38
N GLU A 35 -7.93 -4.51 -9.97
CA GLU A 35 -7.55 -3.42 -10.87
C GLU A 35 -6.20 -3.67 -11.58
N LEU A 36 -5.30 -4.46 -10.99
CA LEU A 36 -4.03 -4.85 -11.60
C LEU A 36 -4.20 -6.10 -12.46
N LEU A 37 -4.90 -7.13 -11.96
CA LEU A 37 -5.17 -8.37 -12.69
C LEU A 37 -5.78 -8.12 -14.08
N ARG A 38 -6.76 -7.21 -14.17
CA ARG A 38 -7.41 -6.82 -15.44
C ARG A 38 -6.45 -6.25 -16.49
N ARG A 39 -5.29 -5.72 -16.09
CA ARG A 39 -4.32 -5.06 -17.00
C ARG A 39 -3.37 -6.04 -17.67
N TRP A 40 -3.13 -7.20 -17.07
CA TRP A 40 -2.08 -8.12 -17.57
C TRP A 40 -2.54 -9.57 -17.77
N LEU A 41 -3.47 -10.08 -16.96
CA LEU A 41 -3.83 -11.50 -16.93
C LEU A 41 -4.54 -11.95 -18.22
N GLY A 42 -4.10 -13.10 -18.75
CA GLY A 42 -4.65 -13.75 -19.95
C GLY A 42 -3.67 -13.80 -21.13
N ALA A 43 -4.10 -14.34 -22.27
CA ALA A 43 -3.35 -14.30 -23.54
C ALA A 43 -3.72 -13.06 -24.38
N ARG A 44 -3.07 -12.82 -25.52
CA ARG A 44 -3.49 -11.77 -26.46
C ARG A 44 -4.91 -12.04 -26.99
N GLY A 45 -5.75 -11.00 -27.03
CA GLY A 45 -7.15 -11.10 -27.48
C GLY A 45 -8.15 -11.56 -26.41
N TRP A 46 -7.65 -12.01 -25.25
CA TRP A 46 -8.46 -12.34 -24.08
C TRP A 46 -8.39 -11.21 -23.05
N HIS A 47 -9.52 -10.89 -22.42
CA HIS A 47 -9.59 -9.91 -21.35
C HIS A 47 -10.63 -10.30 -20.31
N LEU A 48 -10.38 -9.94 -19.05
CA LEU A 48 -11.28 -10.18 -17.92
C LEU A 48 -12.50 -9.26 -18.00
N THR A 49 -13.69 -9.83 -18.20
CA THR A 49 -14.98 -9.11 -18.12
C THR A 49 -15.50 -9.08 -16.69
N ARG A 50 -15.18 -10.11 -15.89
CA ARG A 50 -15.44 -10.16 -14.44
C ARG A 50 -14.16 -10.55 -13.72
N CYS A 51 -13.83 -9.83 -12.66
CA CYS A 51 -12.70 -10.15 -11.79
C CYS A 51 -13.05 -9.77 -10.36
N GLU A 52 -13.42 -10.79 -9.58
CA GLU A 52 -13.79 -10.70 -8.17
C GLU A 52 -12.74 -11.42 -7.33
N VAL A 53 -12.32 -10.77 -6.25
CA VAL A 53 -11.30 -11.26 -5.32
C VAL A 53 -11.72 -10.89 -3.90
N ASP A 54 -12.06 -11.88 -3.08
CA ASP A 54 -12.18 -11.76 -1.62
C ASP A 54 -10.89 -12.30 -0.98
N LEU A 55 -9.85 -11.45 -0.92
CA LEU A 55 -8.50 -11.87 -0.54
C LEU A 55 -8.35 -12.10 0.97
N ARG A 56 -8.75 -13.29 1.41
CA ARG A 56 -8.54 -13.82 2.75
C ARG A 56 -8.65 -15.34 2.70
N GLU A 57 -8.13 -16.04 3.70
CA GLU A 57 -8.33 -17.48 3.78
C GLU A 57 -9.83 -17.83 3.83
N GLY A 58 -10.23 -18.81 3.02
CA GLY A 58 -11.64 -19.17 2.80
C GLY A 58 -12.42 -18.21 1.90
N GLY A 59 -11.84 -17.06 1.52
CA GLY A 59 -12.41 -16.11 0.57
C GLY A 59 -12.46 -16.69 -0.84
N ARG A 60 -13.44 -16.24 -1.62
CA ARG A 60 -13.70 -16.72 -2.99
C ARG A 60 -13.16 -15.76 -4.04
N TRP A 61 -12.77 -16.32 -5.17
CA TRP A 61 -12.42 -15.54 -6.37
C TRP A 61 -13.17 -16.07 -7.59
N ARG A 62 -13.48 -15.18 -8.53
CA ARG A 62 -14.25 -15.50 -9.74
C ARG A 62 -13.78 -14.65 -10.92
N PHE A 63 -13.34 -15.32 -11.98
CA PHE A 63 -12.91 -14.69 -13.22
C PHE A 63 -13.77 -15.16 -14.40
N GLU A 64 -14.10 -14.22 -15.27
CA GLU A 64 -14.77 -14.46 -16.54
C GLU A 64 -14.01 -13.71 -17.63
N TRP A 65 -13.81 -14.36 -18.77
CA TRP A 65 -13.06 -13.82 -19.89
C TRP A 65 -13.87 -13.83 -21.18
N ALA A 66 -13.72 -12.75 -21.94
CA ALA A 66 -14.11 -12.69 -23.33
C ALA A 66 -12.87 -12.83 -24.23
N GLY A 67 -12.99 -13.67 -25.26
CA GLY A 67 -11.96 -13.95 -26.24
C GLY A 67 -12.40 -13.67 -27.68
N PRO A 68 -11.52 -13.93 -28.66
CA PRO A 68 -11.80 -13.70 -30.08
C PRO A 68 -13.01 -14.49 -30.58
N GLY A 69 -13.77 -13.93 -31.52
CA GLY A 69 -14.89 -14.63 -32.14
C GLY A 69 -16.08 -14.92 -31.21
N GLY A 70 -16.18 -14.20 -30.08
CA GLY A 70 -17.23 -14.44 -29.08
C GLY A 70 -16.93 -15.59 -28.12
N ALA A 71 -15.69 -16.10 -28.11
CA ALA A 71 -15.27 -17.11 -27.14
C ALA A 71 -15.43 -16.60 -25.70
N PHE A 72 -15.85 -17.49 -24.81
CA PHE A 72 -16.06 -17.19 -23.40
C PHE A 72 -15.43 -18.28 -22.54
N MET A 73 -14.86 -17.88 -21.41
CA MET A 73 -14.30 -18.80 -20.41
C MET A 73 -14.61 -18.26 -19.03
N ALA A 74 -14.84 -19.14 -18.07
CA ALA A 74 -14.98 -18.76 -16.68
C ALA A 74 -14.36 -19.82 -15.76
N ASN A 75 -13.79 -19.35 -14.66
CA ASN A 75 -13.28 -20.21 -13.60
C ASN A 75 -13.39 -19.50 -12.25
N GLY A 76 -13.14 -20.23 -11.17
CA GLY A 76 -13.04 -19.65 -9.85
C GLY A 76 -12.50 -20.63 -8.84
N GLY A 77 -12.48 -20.20 -7.58
CA GLY A 77 -12.05 -21.07 -6.49
C GLY A 77 -12.01 -20.36 -5.15
N VAL A 78 -11.23 -20.93 -4.24
CA VAL A 78 -11.14 -20.50 -2.84
C VAL A 78 -9.68 -20.29 -2.46
N TYR A 79 -9.35 -19.17 -1.83
CA TYR A 79 -8.04 -18.94 -1.23
C TYR A 79 -7.86 -19.87 -0.01
N ARG A 80 -6.81 -20.68 -0.03
CA ARG A 80 -6.44 -21.61 1.03
C ARG A 80 -5.40 -21.03 1.97
N GLU A 81 -4.52 -20.18 1.47
CA GLU A 81 -3.44 -19.54 2.23
C GLU A 81 -3.16 -18.16 1.62
N VAL A 82 -3.01 -17.14 2.47
CA VAL A 82 -2.66 -15.76 2.07
C VAL A 82 -1.57 -15.23 3.00
N ASP A 83 -0.30 -15.42 2.64
CA ASP A 83 0.87 -14.86 3.36
C ASP A 83 1.55 -13.79 2.50
N ARG A 84 1.03 -12.55 2.55
CA ARG A 84 1.63 -11.45 1.79
C ARG A 84 2.99 -11.04 2.40
N PRO A 85 4.06 -10.86 1.60
CA PRO A 85 4.11 -10.94 0.14
C PRO A 85 4.67 -12.28 -0.39
N ARG A 86 4.82 -13.30 0.46
CA ARG A 86 5.64 -14.48 0.20
C ARG A 86 4.90 -15.59 -0.52
N ARG A 87 3.60 -15.79 -0.25
CA ARG A 87 2.88 -16.98 -0.69
C ARG A 87 1.38 -16.78 -0.84
N LEU A 88 0.82 -17.37 -1.89
CA LEU A 88 -0.61 -17.41 -2.16
C LEU A 88 -0.99 -18.82 -2.61
N VAL A 89 -1.93 -19.47 -1.93
CA VAL A 89 -2.46 -20.77 -2.33
C VAL A 89 -3.96 -20.66 -2.57
N CYS A 90 -4.45 -21.14 -3.70
CA CYS A 90 -5.87 -21.19 -4.00
C CYS A 90 -6.24 -22.47 -4.76
N THR A 91 -7.53 -22.80 -4.73
CA THR A 91 -8.07 -23.75 -5.69
C THR A 91 -8.45 -23.04 -6.97
N GLU A 92 -8.42 -23.75 -8.09
CA GLU A 92 -8.89 -23.31 -9.41
C GLU A 92 -9.76 -24.40 -10.01
N ARG A 93 -10.95 -24.02 -10.47
CA ARG A 93 -11.87 -24.88 -11.21
C ARG A 93 -12.52 -24.10 -12.35
N PHE A 94 -12.39 -24.63 -13.56
CA PHE A 94 -13.06 -24.11 -14.74
C PHE A 94 -14.52 -24.57 -14.79
N ASP A 95 -15.39 -23.72 -15.34
CA ASP A 95 -16.80 -24.06 -15.53
C ASP A 95 -16.99 -25.05 -16.70
N ASP A 96 -16.11 -24.96 -17.70
CA ASP A 96 -16.05 -25.92 -18.80
C ASP A 96 -15.46 -27.25 -18.32
N GLN A 97 -16.26 -28.31 -18.41
CA GLN A 97 -15.91 -29.66 -17.98
C GLN A 97 -14.83 -30.32 -18.83
N SER A 98 -14.46 -29.72 -19.97
CA SER A 98 -13.29 -30.12 -20.77
C SER A 98 -11.98 -29.96 -20.00
N TYR A 99 -11.98 -29.18 -18.90
CA TYR A 99 -10.90 -29.09 -17.91
C TYR A 99 -11.28 -29.89 -16.66
N PRO A 100 -10.80 -31.14 -16.52
CA PRO A 100 -11.26 -32.01 -15.45
C PRO A 100 -10.69 -31.63 -14.09
N GLY A 101 -11.57 -31.50 -13.09
CA GLY A 101 -11.23 -31.45 -11.68
C GLY A 101 -10.91 -30.06 -11.10
N GLU A 102 -10.73 -30.04 -9.78
CA GLU A 102 -10.18 -28.89 -9.07
C GLU A 102 -8.64 -29.00 -9.05
N THR A 103 -7.97 -27.90 -9.37
CA THR A 103 -6.50 -27.80 -9.33
C THR A 103 -6.10 -27.01 -8.09
N LEU A 104 -5.08 -27.46 -7.36
CA LEU A 104 -4.47 -26.67 -6.30
C LEU A 104 -3.31 -25.86 -6.89
N VAL A 105 -3.38 -24.53 -6.77
CA VAL A 105 -2.39 -23.60 -7.32
C VAL A 105 -1.68 -22.91 -6.16
N ALA A 106 -0.35 -23.00 -6.14
CA ALA A 106 0.50 -22.30 -5.18
C ALA A 106 1.45 -21.35 -5.92
N HIS A 107 1.50 -20.10 -5.48
CA HIS A 107 2.43 -19.08 -5.94
C HIS A 107 3.38 -18.73 -4.80
N ASP A 108 4.67 -18.96 -5.00
CA ASP A 108 5.75 -18.57 -4.10
C ASP A 108 6.51 -17.39 -4.72
N PHE A 109 6.69 -16.32 -3.93
CA PHE A 109 7.31 -15.06 -4.35
C PHE A 109 8.62 -14.86 -3.56
N ALA A 110 9.73 -15.32 -4.12
CA ALA A 110 11.04 -15.24 -3.46
C ALA A 110 11.78 -13.95 -3.85
N ASP A 111 12.32 -13.23 -2.85
CA ASP A 111 13.18 -12.06 -3.08
C ASP A 111 14.60 -12.50 -3.47
N LEU A 112 15.09 -11.98 -4.60
CA LEU A 112 16.45 -12.14 -5.10
C LEU A 112 17.21 -10.80 -5.11
N GLY A 113 16.99 -9.97 -4.09
CA GLY A 113 17.65 -8.67 -3.94
C GLY A 113 16.97 -7.57 -4.76
N GLY A 114 15.65 -7.42 -4.63
CA GLY A 114 14.84 -6.43 -5.33
C GLY A 114 14.20 -6.93 -6.64
N THR A 115 14.56 -8.14 -7.07
CA THR A 115 13.88 -8.92 -8.12
C THR A 115 13.10 -10.04 -7.48
N THR A 116 11.89 -10.34 -7.95
CA THR A 116 11.10 -11.47 -7.46
C THR A 116 11.26 -12.68 -8.37
N LEU A 117 11.59 -13.84 -7.82
CA LEU A 117 11.40 -15.12 -8.49
C LEU A 117 10.01 -15.66 -8.12
N LEU A 118 9.10 -15.65 -9.10
CA LEU A 118 7.81 -16.31 -8.96
C LEU A 118 7.94 -17.78 -9.35
N THR A 119 7.51 -18.67 -8.46
CA THR A 119 7.29 -20.09 -8.74
C THR A 119 5.81 -20.40 -8.58
N SER A 120 5.16 -20.83 -9.66
CA SER A 120 3.76 -21.24 -9.67
C SER A 120 3.67 -22.75 -9.85
N THR A 121 3.16 -23.45 -8.83
CA THR A 121 2.97 -24.89 -8.84
C THR A 121 1.49 -25.21 -9.00
N PHE A 122 1.16 -25.96 -10.04
CA PHE A 122 -0.19 -26.42 -10.36
C PHE A 122 -0.24 -27.93 -10.09
N ARG A 123 -1.02 -28.34 -9.08
CA ARG A 123 -1.22 -29.75 -8.74
C ARG A 123 -2.60 -30.21 -9.18
N TYR A 124 -2.61 -31.09 -10.17
CA TYR A 124 -3.84 -31.67 -10.73
C TYR A 124 -4.26 -32.91 -9.94
N ALA A 125 -5.56 -33.20 -9.93
CA ALA A 125 -6.10 -34.36 -9.22
C ALA A 125 -5.66 -35.71 -9.85
N THR A 126 -5.43 -35.75 -11.17
CA THR A 126 -5.01 -36.97 -11.88
C THR A 126 -3.97 -36.67 -12.97
N PRO A 127 -3.17 -37.68 -13.39
CA PRO A 127 -2.23 -37.54 -14.50
C PRO A 127 -2.90 -37.15 -15.84
N GLU A 128 -4.12 -37.62 -16.08
CA GLU A 128 -4.89 -37.32 -17.30
C GLU A 128 -5.31 -35.85 -17.36
N ALA A 129 -5.68 -35.27 -16.22
CA ALA A 129 -6.00 -33.84 -16.12
C ALA A 129 -4.77 -32.99 -16.46
N ARG A 130 -3.59 -33.34 -15.92
CA ARG A 130 -2.32 -32.69 -16.27
C ARG A 130 -2.00 -32.83 -17.76
N ALA A 131 -2.13 -34.04 -18.32
CA ALA A 131 -1.86 -34.30 -19.74
C ALA A 131 -2.77 -33.47 -20.66
N THR A 132 -4.05 -33.32 -20.30
CA THR A 132 -5.01 -32.47 -21.02
C THR A 132 -4.54 -31.02 -21.08
N VAL A 133 -4.08 -30.46 -19.95
CA VAL A 133 -3.58 -29.08 -19.92
C VAL A 133 -2.29 -28.91 -20.73
N LEU A 134 -1.37 -29.88 -20.68
CA LEU A 134 -0.12 -29.84 -21.45
C LEU A 134 -0.35 -29.91 -22.97
N ALA A 135 -1.47 -30.45 -23.43
CA ALA A 135 -1.83 -30.46 -24.84
C ALA A 135 -2.20 -29.06 -25.37
N TYR A 136 -2.60 -28.14 -24.50
CA TYR A 136 -2.87 -26.76 -24.87
C TYR A 136 -1.58 -25.91 -24.88
N PRO A 137 -1.47 -24.90 -25.75
CA PRO A 137 -0.32 -24.00 -25.82
C PRO A 137 -0.29 -22.98 -24.66
N MET A 138 -0.49 -23.44 -23.43
CA MET A 138 -0.57 -22.66 -22.19
C MET A 138 0.68 -21.79 -21.99
N ALA A 139 1.87 -22.35 -22.22
CA ALA A 139 3.14 -21.66 -22.03
C ALA A 139 3.25 -20.36 -22.84
N ARG A 140 2.68 -20.35 -24.06
CA ARG A 140 2.65 -19.14 -24.89
C ARG A 140 1.72 -18.07 -24.29
N GLY A 141 0.50 -18.46 -23.90
CA GLY A 141 -0.46 -17.54 -23.30
C GLY A 141 0.05 -16.93 -22.00
N VAL A 142 0.68 -17.76 -21.15
CA VAL A 142 1.33 -17.34 -19.91
C VAL A 142 2.49 -16.37 -20.19
N ALA A 143 3.34 -16.67 -21.17
CA ALA A 143 4.45 -15.79 -21.54
C ALA A 143 3.96 -14.41 -22.03
N GLU A 144 2.89 -14.37 -22.83
CA GLU A 144 2.27 -13.12 -23.29
C GLU A 144 1.69 -12.31 -22.12
N GLY A 145 1.02 -12.98 -21.16
CA GLY A 145 0.54 -12.35 -19.93
C GLY A 145 1.67 -11.78 -19.06
N TYR A 146 2.74 -12.55 -18.86
CA TYR A 146 3.91 -12.08 -18.09
C TYR A 146 4.65 -10.92 -18.75
N ALA A 147 4.69 -10.86 -20.08
CA ALA A 147 5.24 -9.68 -20.78
C ALA A 147 4.37 -8.42 -20.59
N ARG A 148 3.05 -8.56 -20.37
CA ARG A 148 2.19 -7.44 -19.96
C ARG A 148 2.43 -7.05 -18.52
N LEU A 149 2.58 -8.02 -17.65
CA LEU A 149 2.89 -7.78 -16.25
C LEU A 149 4.23 -7.05 -16.08
N ASP A 150 5.26 -7.38 -16.86
CA ASP A 150 6.53 -6.61 -16.88
C ASP A 150 6.27 -5.11 -17.13
N ARG A 151 5.27 -4.76 -17.96
CA ARG A 151 4.88 -3.37 -18.19
C ARG A 151 4.10 -2.79 -17.01
N VAL A 152 3.12 -3.52 -16.47
CA VAL A 152 2.36 -3.08 -15.30
C VAL A 152 3.27 -2.82 -14.09
N LEU A 153 4.27 -3.68 -13.88
CA LEU A 153 5.24 -3.52 -12.79
C LEU A 153 6.18 -2.33 -13.01
N LYS A 154 6.56 -2.04 -14.27
CA LYS A 154 7.31 -0.82 -14.64
C LYS A 154 6.46 0.45 -14.57
N GLU A 155 5.15 0.34 -14.80
CA GLU A 155 4.16 1.41 -14.69
C GLU A 155 3.76 1.67 -13.23
N THR A 156 4.65 1.41 -12.26
CA THR A 156 4.35 1.66 -10.84
C THR A 156 3.86 3.11 -10.71
N PRO A 157 2.70 3.38 -10.10
CA PRO A 157 2.47 4.71 -9.58
C PRO A 157 3.64 4.98 -8.64
N MET A 158 4.44 5.99 -8.94
CA MET A 158 5.53 6.38 -8.07
C MET A 158 4.93 6.67 -6.69
N ASN A 159 5.40 5.94 -5.68
CA ASN A 159 4.98 6.16 -4.30
C ASN A 159 5.68 7.42 -3.79
N TRP A 160 5.07 8.57 -4.04
CA TRP A 160 5.49 9.83 -3.46
C TRP A 160 5.04 9.86 -1.99
N THR A 161 5.89 9.40 -1.08
CA THR A 161 5.69 9.57 0.36
C THR A 161 6.21 10.94 0.77
N LEU A 162 5.44 11.65 1.59
CA LEU A 162 5.93 12.87 2.23
C LEU A 162 6.81 12.44 3.42
N GLU A 163 8.10 12.69 3.31
CA GLU A 163 9.10 12.24 4.31
C GLU A 163 9.36 13.31 5.36
N VAL A 164 9.54 14.56 4.93
CA VAL A 164 9.98 15.65 5.81
C VAL A 164 9.42 16.99 5.38
N VAL A 165 8.99 17.79 6.35
CA VAL A 165 8.58 19.20 6.16
C VAL A 165 9.55 20.12 6.89
N VAL A 166 10.05 21.15 6.21
CA VAL A 166 10.89 22.17 6.84
C VAL A 166 10.01 23.16 7.58
N VAL A 167 10.25 23.35 8.87
CA VAL A 167 9.55 24.34 9.70
C VAL A 167 10.48 25.54 9.92
N PRO A 168 10.11 26.76 9.47
CA PRO A 168 10.95 27.94 9.66
C PRO A 168 10.85 28.42 11.11
N VAL A 169 11.98 28.45 11.81
CA VAL A 169 12.06 28.83 13.22
C VAL A 169 13.11 29.92 13.42
N SER A 170 12.89 30.81 14.40
CA SER A 170 13.84 31.88 14.70
C SER A 170 14.98 31.42 15.61
N ASP A 171 14.74 30.38 16.40
CA ASP A 171 15.69 29.80 17.36
C ASP A 171 15.52 28.27 17.41
N VAL A 172 16.57 27.53 17.01
CA VAL A 172 16.52 26.07 16.87
C VAL A 172 16.41 25.37 18.23
N ASP A 173 17.07 25.85 19.27
CA ASP A 173 17.03 25.21 20.59
C ASP A 173 15.67 25.41 21.24
N ARG A 174 15.15 26.63 21.20
CA ARG A 174 13.82 26.95 21.74
C ARG A 174 12.71 26.19 21.01
N ALA A 175 12.82 26.08 19.69
CA ALA A 175 11.88 25.29 18.90
C ALA A 175 11.99 23.79 19.20
N LYS A 176 13.21 23.25 19.31
CA LYS A 176 13.41 21.83 19.66
C LYS A 176 12.74 21.48 20.99
N GLU A 177 12.93 22.29 22.03
CA GLU A 177 12.26 22.09 23.33
C GLU A 177 10.73 22.12 23.20
N PHE A 178 10.17 23.05 22.42
CA PHE A 178 8.73 23.09 22.18
C PHE A 178 8.21 21.82 21.50
N TYR A 179 8.82 21.42 20.38
CA TYR A 179 8.39 20.26 19.60
C TYR A 179 8.64 18.93 20.35
N ALA A 180 9.78 18.79 21.01
CA ALA A 180 10.11 17.57 21.74
C ALA A 180 9.35 17.45 23.05
N ASP A 181 9.36 18.49 23.90
CA ASP A 181 8.87 18.36 25.27
C ASP A 181 7.38 18.68 25.40
N ARG A 182 6.89 19.69 24.66
CA ARG A 182 5.45 20.05 24.72
C ARG A 182 4.63 19.21 23.76
N LEU A 183 5.05 19.08 22.50
CA LEU A 183 4.31 18.26 21.53
C LEU A 183 4.64 16.76 21.62
N GLY A 184 5.75 16.38 22.26
CA GLY A 184 6.13 14.98 22.43
C GLY A 184 6.77 14.35 21.19
N PHE A 185 7.31 15.15 20.27
CA PHE A 185 7.96 14.62 19.06
C PHE A 185 9.31 13.99 19.43
N ALA A 186 9.62 12.85 18.83
CA ALA A 186 10.91 12.21 19.03
C ALA A 186 12.00 13.01 18.30
N VAL A 187 13.12 13.32 18.96
CA VAL A 187 14.29 13.90 18.31
C VAL A 187 15.08 12.78 17.65
N ASP A 188 14.94 12.63 16.34
CA ASP A 188 15.61 11.56 15.59
C ASP A 188 17.08 11.90 15.35
N HIS A 189 17.34 13.15 14.98
CA HIS A 189 18.67 13.67 14.67
C HIS A 189 18.82 15.10 15.17
N ASP A 190 20.00 15.43 15.70
CA ASP A 190 20.45 16.79 16.02
C ASP A 190 21.93 16.86 15.62
N THR A 191 22.21 17.33 14.41
CA THR A 191 23.54 17.27 13.79
C THR A 191 23.97 18.62 13.25
N LYS A 192 25.24 18.98 13.48
CA LYS A 192 25.88 20.15 12.86
C LYS A 192 26.60 19.71 11.59
N VAL A 193 26.25 20.31 10.46
CA VAL A 193 26.82 20.06 9.14
C VAL A 193 27.70 21.26 8.76
N GLY A 194 29.01 21.12 8.90
CA GLY A 194 29.94 22.21 8.59
C GLY A 194 29.81 23.42 9.52
N GLU A 195 30.34 24.56 9.09
CA GLU A 195 30.25 25.81 9.84
C GLU A 195 28.91 26.51 9.57
N GLY A 196 28.07 26.67 10.61
CA GLY A 196 26.86 27.49 10.57
C GLY A 196 25.61 26.80 10.00
N THR A 197 25.57 25.47 9.93
CA THR A 197 24.35 24.73 9.56
C THR A 197 24.11 23.63 10.59
N ARG A 198 23.02 23.75 11.35
CA ARG A 198 22.53 22.72 12.27
C ARG A 198 21.19 22.22 11.76
N VAL A 199 20.99 20.91 11.83
CA VAL A 199 19.78 20.21 11.41
C VAL A 199 19.24 19.43 12.59
N VAL A 200 18.00 19.70 12.97
CA VAL A 200 17.27 18.91 13.96
C VAL A 200 16.04 18.32 13.29
N GLN A 201 15.98 17.00 13.19
CA GLN A 201 14.83 16.27 12.69
C GLN A 201 14.02 15.74 13.88
N LEU A 202 12.71 15.98 13.85
CA LEU A 202 11.79 15.49 14.87
C LEU A 202 10.58 14.78 14.24
N THR A 203 10.18 13.65 14.80
CA THR A 203 9.03 12.87 14.29
C THR A 203 7.87 12.87 15.29
N PRO A 204 6.67 13.31 14.87
CA PRO A 204 5.46 13.13 15.67
C PRO A 204 5.21 11.65 15.96
N PRO A 205 4.80 11.27 17.18
CA PRO A 205 4.52 9.88 17.51
C PRO A 205 3.55 9.23 16.51
N GLY A 206 3.96 8.09 15.92
CA GLY A 206 3.15 7.34 14.95
C GLY A 206 3.13 7.90 13.52
N SER A 207 3.76 9.04 13.25
CA SER A 207 3.85 9.62 11.91
C SER A 207 4.91 8.91 11.05
N GLY A 208 4.62 8.76 9.76
CA GLY A 208 5.61 8.38 8.74
C GLY A 208 6.33 9.58 8.12
N CYS A 209 6.00 10.81 8.53
CA CYS A 209 6.62 12.06 8.08
C CYS A 209 7.18 12.81 9.29
N SER A 210 8.41 13.33 9.16
CA SER A 210 9.07 14.16 10.16
C SER A 210 8.91 15.66 9.86
N ILE A 211 9.30 16.49 10.83
CA ILE A 211 9.69 17.87 10.58
C ILE A 211 11.21 18.03 10.70
N VAL A 212 11.73 19.07 10.06
CA VAL A 212 13.11 19.50 10.25
C VAL A 212 13.16 21.00 10.55
N ILE A 213 13.94 21.37 11.56
CA ILE A 213 14.25 22.74 11.94
C ILE A 213 15.76 22.93 11.90
N GLY A 214 16.24 24.12 11.56
CA GLY A 214 17.67 24.34 11.42
C GLY A 214 18.07 25.64 10.73
N GLU A 215 19.35 25.99 10.91
CA GLU A 215 19.95 27.16 10.30
C GLU A 215 20.25 26.90 8.82
N GLY A 216 19.85 27.81 7.92
CA GLY A 216 20.14 27.70 6.49
C GLY A 216 19.30 26.68 5.71
N LEU A 217 18.26 26.09 6.32
CA LEU A 217 17.43 25.07 5.66
C LEU A 217 16.32 25.61 4.77
N THR A 218 15.92 26.87 4.97
CA THR A 218 14.81 27.47 4.23
C THR A 218 14.98 28.99 4.14
N THR A 219 14.36 29.58 3.11
CA THR A 219 14.21 31.03 2.96
C THR A 219 12.87 31.53 3.49
N MET A 220 12.01 30.64 4.00
CA MET A 220 10.76 31.02 4.66
C MET A 220 11.04 31.82 5.92
N ALA A 221 10.25 32.86 6.18
CA ALA A 221 10.34 33.62 7.41
C ALA A 221 9.81 32.76 8.59
N PRO A 222 10.42 32.81 9.79
CA PRO A 222 9.85 32.18 10.97
C PRO A 222 8.39 32.57 11.18
N GLY A 223 7.54 31.58 11.46
CA GLY A 223 6.10 31.79 11.64
C GLY A 223 5.28 31.80 10.35
N SER A 224 5.90 31.73 9.18
CA SER A 224 5.17 31.82 7.91
C SER A 224 4.59 30.50 7.42
N LEU A 225 4.85 29.37 8.09
CA LEU A 225 4.37 28.07 7.64
C LEU A 225 2.90 27.87 8.02
N GLU A 226 2.11 27.43 7.05
CA GLU A 226 0.69 27.14 7.20
C GLU A 226 0.33 25.81 6.52
N GLY A 227 -0.75 25.18 6.96
CA GLY A 227 -1.29 23.98 6.31
C GLY A 227 -0.66 22.66 6.74
N VAL A 228 0.17 22.66 7.80
CA VAL A 228 0.65 21.42 8.40
C VAL A 228 -0.44 20.82 9.28
N GLN A 229 -0.71 19.54 9.10
CA GLN A 229 -1.80 18.86 9.77
C GLN A 229 -1.34 17.54 10.40
N LEU A 230 -1.66 17.38 11.67
CA LEU A 230 -1.56 16.13 12.41
C LEU A 230 -2.92 15.43 12.40
N VAL A 231 -2.89 14.09 12.46
CA VAL A 231 -4.09 13.27 12.58
C VAL A 231 -4.02 12.52 13.90
N VAL A 232 -5.17 12.44 14.57
CA VAL A 232 -5.36 11.69 15.81
C VAL A 232 -6.67 10.91 15.73
N ASN A 233 -6.79 9.86 16.53
CA ASN A 233 -8.05 9.12 16.66
C ASN A 233 -9.11 9.86 17.51
N ASP A 234 -8.69 10.77 18.38
CA ASP A 234 -9.55 11.54 19.29
C ASP A 234 -8.99 12.97 19.48
N VAL A 235 -9.63 13.96 18.87
CA VAL A 235 -9.14 15.35 18.91
C VAL A 235 -9.41 16.03 20.26
N ARG A 236 -10.43 15.60 21.02
CA ARG A 236 -10.71 16.15 22.35
C ARG A 236 -9.60 15.76 23.32
N LYS A 237 -9.25 14.47 23.33
CA LYS A 237 -8.14 13.95 24.14
C LYS A 237 -6.80 14.54 23.72
N ALA A 238 -6.56 14.70 22.42
CA ALA A 238 -5.34 15.34 21.94
C ALA A 238 -5.24 16.80 22.41
N ARG A 239 -6.34 17.57 22.31
CA ARG A 239 -6.41 18.94 22.83
C ARG A 239 -6.13 19.00 24.33
N GLU A 240 -6.72 18.13 25.13
CA GLU A 240 -6.47 18.06 26.58
C GLU A 240 -4.99 17.84 26.88
N GLN A 241 -4.35 16.86 26.23
CA GLN A 241 -2.92 16.59 26.41
C GLN A 241 -2.03 17.78 26.02
N LEU A 242 -2.37 18.48 24.93
CA LEU A 242 -1.64 19.68 24.48
C LEU A 242 -1.78 20.82 25.50
N ALA A 243 -3.00 21.06 25.97
CA ALA A 243 -3.28 22.09 26.97
C ALA A 243 -2.57 21.80 28.31
N GLU A 244 -2.58 20.54 28.77
CA GLU A 244 -1.85 20.10 29.98
C GLU A 244 -0.34 20.36 29.89
N ARG A 245 0.23 20.29 28.68
CA ARG A 245 1.64 20.57 28.39
C ARG A 245 1.91 22.05 28.09
N GLY A 246 0.93 22.92 28.28
CA GLY A 246 1.06 24.37 28.12
C GLY A 246 1.16 24.82 26.67
N VAL A 247 0.55 24.09 25.74
CA VAL A 247 0.32 24.55 24.36
C VAL A 247 -1.00 25.31 24.29
N ASP A 248 -0.98 26.50 23.71
CA ASP A 248 -2.20 27.27 23.44
C ASP A 248 -2.92 26.66 22.23
N VAL A 249 -3.90 25.81 22.51
CA VAL A 249 -4.69 25.07 21.52
C VAL A 249 -6.14 25.54 21.56
N SER A 250 -6.72 25.76 20.39
CA SER A 250 -8.10 26.23 20.24
C SER A 250 -9.12 25.26 20.83
N GLU A 251 -10.36 25.73 21.02
CA GLU A 251 -11.51 24.83 21.14
C GLU A 251 -11.63 23.90 19.92
N VAL A 252 -12.29 22.75 20.12
CA VAL A 252 -12.58 21.83 19.02
C VAL A 252 -13.68 22.42 18.15
N ILE A 253 -13.43 22.44 16.84
CA ILE A 253 -14.32 22.92 15.81
C ILE A 253 -14.82 21.72 14.99
N ALA A 254 -16.12 21.66 14.73
CA ALA A 254 -16.73 20.71 13.82
C ALA A 254 -17.06 21.39 12.49
N PHE A 255 -16.64 20.76 11.39
CA PHE A 255 -17.01 21.17 10.03
C PHE A 255 -18.29 20.46 9.58
N GLY A 256 -19.24 21.23 9.07
CA GLY A 256 -20.48 20.71 8.52
C GLY A 256 -20.96 21.48 7.30
N PRO A 257 -22.15 21.15 6.77
CA PRO A 257 -22.72 21.79 5.58
C PRO A 257 -22.89 23.31 5.70
N GLU A 258 -23.12 23.80 6.93
CA GLU A 258 -23.30 25.24 7.23
C GLU A 258 -21.98 25.95 7.55
N GLY A 259 -20.85 25.26 7.38
CA GLY A 259 -19.51 25.78 7.70
C GLY A 259 -18.97 25.25 9.03
N GLN A 260 -18.08 26.02 9.64
CA GLN A 260 -17.39 25.66 10.88
C GLN A 260 -18.11 26.19 12.11
N ARG A 261 -18.21 25.38 13.16
CA ARG A 261 -18.78 25.78 14.46
C ARG A 261 -18.05 25.09 15.61
N PRO A 262 -18.12 25.62 16.84
CA PRO A 262 -17.71 24.86 18.02
C PRO A 262 -18.36 23.47 18.06
N ALA A 263 -17.58 22.46 18.41
CA ALA A 263 -18.06 21.09 18.58
C ALA A 263 -18.98 20.98 19.80
N ARG A 264 -20.03 20.18 19.68
CA ARG A 264 -20.94 19.78 20.75
C ARG A 264 -20.55 18.40 21.25
N ASP A 265 -20.95 18.06 22.48
CA ASP A 265 -20.56 16.81 23.15
C ASP A 265 -21.04 15.54 22.44
N ASP A 266 -22.13 15.63 21.69
CA ASP A 266 -22.74 14.54 20.93
C ASP A 266 -22.31 14.49 19.45
N ASP A 267 -21.43 15.40 19.01
CA ASP A 267 -20.96 15.40 17.63
C ASP A 267 -20.07 14.18 17.31
N ASP A 268 -20.36 13.50 16.20
CA ASP A 268 -19.39 12.61 15.57
C ASP A 268 -18.33 13.45 14.85
N LEU A 269 -17.13 13.46 15.41
CA LEU A 269 -16.00 14.27 14.93
C LEU A 269 -15.15 13.55 13.88
N ASN A 270 -15.50 12.32 13.48
CA ASN A 270 -14.71 11.56 12.52
C ASN A 270 -14.66 12.26 11.15
N ASN A 271 -13.44 12.61 10.71
CA ASN A 271 -13.12 13.40 9.51
C ASN A 271 -13.53 14.88 9.54
N VAL A 272 -14.24 15.35 10.57
CA VAL A 272 -14.82 16.71 10.60
C VAL A 272 -14.42 17.53 11.84
N GLY A 273 -13.83 16.91 12.85
CA GLY A 273 -13.36 17.58 14.06
C GLY A 273 -11.91 18.05 13.95
N PHE A 274 -11.68 19.31 14.31
CA PHE A 274 -10.37 19.96 14.25
C PHE A 274 -10.07 20.76 15.51
N ALA A 275 -8.80 20.83 15.89
CA ALA A 275 -8.26 21.83 16.81
C ALA A 275 -7.01 22.46 16.19
N TYR A 276 -6.66 23.68 16.60
CA TYR A 276 -5.55 24.45 16.00
C TYR A 276 -4.62 24.98 17.08
N PHE A 277 -3.33 25.05 16.78
CA PHE A 277 -2.34 25.71 17.63
C PHE A 277 -1.27 26.38 16.78
N THR A 278 -0.50 27.27 17.39
CA THR A 278 0.71 27.86 16.81
C THR A 278 1.94 27.45 17.59
N ASP A 279 3.06 27.27 16.91
CA ASP A 279 4.35 27.16 17.60
C ASP A 279 4.85 28.51 18.11
N LEU A 280 6.04 28.53 18.72
CA LEU A 280 6.63 29.74 19.32
C LEU A 280 6.99 30.84 18.32
N ASP A 281 7.07 30.51 17.03
CA ASP A 281 7.36 31.47 15.96
C ASP A 281 6.09 31.88 15.20
N GLY A 282 4.96 31.20 15.43
CA GLY A 282 3.67 31.49 14.81
C GLY A 282 3.27 30.54 13.68
N ASN A 283 4.05 29.48 13.42
CA ASN A 283 3.71 28.49 12.40
C ASN A 283 2.43 27.76 12.81
N ARG A 284 1.50 27.61 11.85
CA ARG A 284 0.13 27.15 12.13
C ARG A 284 -0.03 25.65 11.91
N TRP A 285 -0.58 25.00 12.92
CA TRP A 285 -0.85 23.57 12.93
C TRP A 285 -2.34 23.29 13.10
N ALA A 286 -2.83 22.28 12.38
CA ALA A 286 -4.15 21.70 12.57
C ALA A 286 -4.01 20.27 13.12
N VAL A 287 -4.93 19.88 14.01
CA VAL A 287 -5.08 18.51 14.52
C VAL A 287 -6.46 18.03 14.11
N GLN A 288 -6.54 17.05 13.22
CA GLN A 288 -7.80 16.50 12.71
C GLN A 288 -8.09 15.14 13.34
N GLN A 289 -9.34 14.90 13.70
CA GLN A 289 -9.80 13.56 14.06
C GLN A 289 -10.09 12.69 12.84
N ILE A 290 -9.42 11.54 12.76
CA ILE A 290 -9.81 10.43 11.87
C ILE A 290 -9.74 9.15 12.69
N THR A 291 -10.90 8.64 13.12
CA THR A 291 -10.99 7.55 14.12
C THR A 291 -10.28 6.27 13.69
N ALA A 292 -10.19 6.01 12.38
CA ALA A 292 -9.54 4.83 11.82
C ALA A 292 -8.00 4.94 11.68
N ARG A 293 -7.42 6.11 11.96
CA ARG A 293 -5.97 6.34 11.88
C ARG A 293 -5.39 6.43 13.30
N PRO A 294 -4.17 5.89 13.52
CA PRO A 294 -3.50 5.91 14.82
C PRO A 294 -3.19 7.34 15.28
#